data_AF-A0A957ELE6-F1
#
_entry.id   AF-A0A957ELE6-F1
#
_cell.length_a   1.000
_cell.length_b   1.000
_cell.length_c   1.000
_cell.angle_alpha   90.00
_cell.angle_beta   90.00
_cell.angle_gamma   90.00
#
_symmetry.space_group_name_H-M   'P 1'
#
loop_
_entity.id
_entity.type
_entity.pdbx_description
1 polymer ?
#
loop_
_entity_poly.entity_id
_entity_poly.type
_entity_poly.pdbx_seq_one_letter_code
_entity_poly.pdbx_strand_id
1 'polypeptide(L)'
;GQTRMAVSKKGRRKVNYKGRQYLWYVQEAKRDVPDEGGFVTPVEERYLRIFDTKKQFIIAYRLPEARDTAVLLKIEGTLFPRQPGAKQIEMPRWKHDNNRYPTADFVRRLIDWCMTEPET
;
A
#
# COMPACT_ATOMS: atom_id res chain seq x y z
N GLY A 1 17.08 -29.99 16.34
CA GLY A 1 16.46 -28.66 16.51
C GLY A 1 16.04 -28.14 15.16
N GLN A 2 14.74 -27.88 14.95
CA GLN A 2 14.25 -27.36 13.66
C GLN A 2 14.67 -25.91 13.49
N THR A 3 15.56 -25.67 12.54
CA THR A 3 15.94 -24.36 12.05
C THR A 3 14.71 -23.68 11.43
N ARG A 4 14.17 -22.65 12.09
CA ARG A 4 13.15 -21.77 11.52
C ARG A 4 13.75 -21.05 10.32
N MET A 5 13.54 -21.58 9.11
CA MET A 5 13.67 -20.83 7.87
C MET A 5 12.62 -19.70 7.90
N ALA A 6 13.01 -18.52 8.38
CA ALA A 6 12.27 -17.31 8.10
C ALA A 6 12.45 -17.03 6.60
N VAL A 7 11.50 -17.50 5.79
CA VAL A 7 11.45 -17.21 4.36
C VAL A 7 11.31 -15.69 4.22
N SER A 8 12.44 -15.00 4.06
CA SER A 8 12.46 -13.58 3.76
C SER A 8 11.83 -13.43 2.38
N LYS A 9 10.52 -13.13 2.33
CA LYS A 9 9.79 -12.96 1.07
C LYS A 9 10.56 -11.94 0.23
N LYS A 10 11.09 -12.36 -0.93
CA LYS A 10 11.87 -11.54 -1.87
C LYS A 10 11.22 -10.16 -2.05
N GLY A 11 12.02 -9.09 -2.00
CA GLY A 11 11.58 -7.72 -2.31
C GLY A 11 11.07 -6.88 -1.12
N ARG A 12 11.05 -7.41 0.11
CA ARG A 12 10.71 -6.62 1.30
C ARG A 12 11.83 -5.67 1.68
N ARG A 13 11.46 -4.40 1.87
CA ARG A 13 12.31 -3.31 2.33
C ARG A 13 11.86 -2.86 3.71
N LYS A 14 12.80 -2.30 4.47
CA LYS A 14 12.55 -1.72 5.79
C LYS A 14 12.54 -0.22 5.70
N VAL A 15 11.73 0.42 6.53
CA VAL A 15 11.77 1.86 6.74
C VAL A 15 11.47 2.17 8.20
N ASN A 16 12.20 3.14 8.76
CA ASN A 16 11.94 3.66 10.09
C ASN A 16 11.16 4.96 9.99
N TYR A 17 10.14 5.11 10.82
CA TYR A 17 9.30 6.31 10.94
C TYR A 17 8.92 6.51 12.41
N LYS A 18 9.23 7.70 12.97
CA LYS A 18 8.97 8.09 14.37
C LYS A 18 9.31 6.99 15.40
N GLY A 19 10.51 6.39 15.29
CA GLY A 19 10.99 5.34 16.19
C GLY A 19 10.35 3.95 16.01
N ARG A 20 9.44 3.79 15.05
CA ARG A 20 8.79 2.52 14.71
C ARG A 20 9.32 1.98 13.38
N GLN A 21 9.54 0.67 13.31
CA GLN A 21 10.00 -0.01 12.10
C GLN A 21 8.82 -0.57 11.31
N TYR A 22 8.78 -0.26 10.02
CA TYR A 22 7.81 -0.75 9.06
C TYR A 22 8.50 -1.57 7.98
N LEU A 23 7.77 -2.54 7.46
CA LEU A 23 8.13 -3.35 6.31
C LEU A 23 7.25 -2.97 5.14
N TRP A 24 7.83 -2.89 3.95
CA TRP A 24 7.08 -2.59 2.74
C TRP A 24 7.59 -3.35 1.53
N TYR A 25 6.71 -3.57 0.57
CA TYR A 25 7.02 -4.23 -0.71
C TYR A 25 5.94 -3.90 -1.74
N VAL A 26 6.27 -4.04 -3.02
CA VAL A 26 5.29 -3.98 -4.11
C VAL A 26 4.78 -5.38 -4.37
N GLN A 27 3.45 -5.54 -4.34
CA GLN A 27 2.75 -6.75 -4.76
C GLN A 27 2.13 -6.50 -6.13
N GLU A 28 2.42 -7.37 -7.09
CA GLU A 28 1.76 -7.40 -8.39
C GLU A 28 0.55 -8.33 -8.31
N ALA A 29 -0.58 -7.90 -8.85
CA ALA A 29 -1.83 -8.64 -8.86
C ALA A 29 -2.46 -8.54 -10.25
N LYS A 30 -3.01 -9.64 -10.75
CA LYS A 30 -3.79 -9.64 -11.98
C LYS A 30 -5.26 -9.67 -11.62
N ARG A 31 -6.02 -8.71 -12.16
CA ARG A 31 -7.47 -8.63 -11.99
C ARG A 31 -8.13 -8.78 -13.34
N ASP A 32 -9.01 -9.75 -13.45
CA ASP A 32 -9.88 -9.94 -14.59
C ASP A 32 -11.01 -8.90 -14.54
N VAL A 33 -11.07 -8.01 -15.52
CA VAL A 33 -12.15 -7.03 -15.68
C VAL A 33 -13.03 -7.47 -16.85
N PRO A 34 -14.33 -7.72 -16.62
CA PRO A 34 -15.25 -8.04 -17.70
C PRO A 34 -15.46 -6.80 -18.58
N ASP A 35 -15.26 -6.96 -19.87
CA ASP A 35 -15.55 -5.96 -20.90
C ASP A 35 -17.01 -6.07 -21.35
N GLU A 36 -17.56 -4.98 -21.88
CA GLU A 36 -18.97 -4.88 -22.30
C GLU A 36 -19.35 -5.89 -23.41
N GLY A 37 -18.35 -6.49 -24.09
CA GLY A 37 -18.53 -7.58 -25.05
C GLY A 37 -18.40 -9.02 -24.51
N GLY A 38 -18.30 -9.22 -23.19
CA GLY A 38 -18.12 -10.55 -22.59
C GLY A 38 -16.70 -11.11 -22.64
N PHE A 39 -15.74 -10.32 -23.13
CA PHE A 39 -14.31 -10.63 -23.06
C PHE A 39 -13.75 -10.20 -21.71
N VAL A 40 -12.79 -10.94 -21.16
CA VAL A 40 -12.09 -10.57 -19.93
C VAL A 40 -10.77 -9.94 -20.30
N THR A 41 -10.55 -8.69 -19.90
CA THR A 41 -9.23 -8.05 -20.04
C THR A 41 -8.47 -8.18 -18.71
N PRO A 42 -7.33 -8.90 -18.68
CA PRO A 42 -6.50 -8.96 -17.49
C PRO A 42 -5.83 -7.61 -17.28
N VAL A 43 -6.12 -6.97 -16.16
CA VAL A 43 -5.47 -5.72 -15.72
C VAL A 43 -4.40 -6.06 -14.69
N GLU A 44 -3.17 -5.62 -14.94
CA GLU A 44 -2.06 -5.77 -14.01
C GLU A 44 -2.06 -4.63 -13.00
N GLU A 45 -2.55 -4.89 -11.80
CA GLU A 45 -2.52 -3.95 -10.69
C GLU A 45 -1.26 -4.13 -9.84
N ARG A 46 -0.76 -3.02 -9.29
CA ARG A 46 0.39 -3.04 -8.39
C ARG A 46 0.01 -2.36 -7.09
N TYR A 47 0.32 -3.01 -5.98
CA TYR A 47 -0.01 -2.54 -4.64
C TYR A 47 1.26 -2.37 -3.81
N LEU A 48 1.53 -1.15 -3.36
CA LEU A 48 2.49 -0.89 -2.30
C LEU A 48 1.88 -1.31 -0.96
N ARG A 49 2.40 -2.39 -0.39
CA ARG A 49 1.98 -2.89 0.92
C ARG A 49 2.94 -2.41 1.97
N ILE A 50 2.39 -1.87 3.06
CA ILE A 50 3.15 -1.38 4.21
C ILE A 50 2.52 -1.96 5.47
N PHE A 51 3.34 -2.50 6.35
CA PHE A 51 2.89 -3.03 7.63
C PHE A 51 3.96 -2.87 8.71
N ASP A 52 3.54 -2.65 9.95
CA ASP A 52 4.46 -2.65 11.08
C ASP A 52 4.76 -4.08 11.56
N THR A 53 5.75 -4.23 12.43
CA THR A 53 6.17 -5.55 12.93
C THR A 53 5.10 -6.25 13.78
N LYS A 54 4.22 -5.49 14.43
CA LYS A 54 3.10 -6.04 15.21
C LYS A 54 1.86 -6.30 14.34
N LYS A 55 1.89 -5.94 13.05
CA LYS A 55 0.77 -6.06 12.10
C LYS A 55 -0.51 -5.35 12.56
N GLN A 56 -0.37 -4.31 13.36
CA GLN A 56 -1.48 -3.46 13.77
C GLN A 56 -1.76 -2.39 12.70
N PHE A 57 -0.70 -1.89 12.07
CA PHE A 57 -0.78 -1.06 10.88
C PHE A 57 -0.58 -1.95 9.66
N ILE A 58 -1.57 -2.03 8.77
CA ILE A 58 -1.48 -2.72 7.49
C ILE A 58 -2.27 -1.91 6.47
N ILE A 59 -1.60 -1.49 5.41
CA ILE A 59 -2.23 -0.81 4.29
C ILE A 59 -1.76 -1.40 2.96
N ALA A 60 -2.62 -1.30 1.95
CA ALA A 60 -2.30 -1.59 0.56
C ALA A 60 -2.70 -0.39 -0.31
N TYR A 61 -1.70 0.34 -0.75
CA TYR A 61 -1.85 1.48 -1.64
C TYR A 61 -1.74 1.01 -3.09
N ARG A 62 -2.80 1.15 -3.89
CA ARG A 62 -2.79 0.84 -5.32
C ARG A 62 -1.91 1.87 -6.02
N LEU A 63 -0.81 1.45 -6.64
CA LEU A 63 0.02 2.36 -7.45
C LEU A 63 -0.82 2.80 -8.66
N PRO A 64 -1.06 4.11 -8.84
CA PRO A 64 -1.91 4.58 -9.92
C PRO A 64 -1.22 4.43 -11.28
N GLU A 65 -2.02 4.21 -12.29
CA GLU A 65 -1.64 4.23 -13.69
C GLU A 65 -1.88 5.62 -14.29
N ALA A 66 -1.36 5.87 -15.50
CA ALA A 66 -1.47 7.17 -16.15
C ALA A 66 -2.93 7.65 -16.31
N ARG A 67 -3.88 6.72 -16.41
CA ARG A 67 -5.31 6.97 -16.63
C ARG A 67 -6.10 7.17 -15.34
N ASP A 68 -5.50 6.92 -14.18
CA ASP A 68 -6.18 7.11 -12.90
C ASP A 68 -6.33 8.59 -12.55
N THR A 69 -7.53 8.96 -12.13
CA THR A 69 -7.87 10.28 -11.56
C THR A 69 -7.70 10.30 -10.04
N ALA A 70 -7.83 9.15 -9.39
CA ALA A 70 -7.70 8.98 -7.94
C ALA A 70 -6.92 7.71 -7.60
N VAL A 71 -6.50 7.61 -6.33
CA VAL A 71 -5.75 6.46 -5.81
C VAL A 71 -6.50 5.79 -4.70
N LEU A 72 -6.45 4.46 -4.68
CA LEU A 72 -7.17 3.66 -3.71
C LEU A 72 -6.22 3.12 -2.64
N LEU A 73 -6.50 3.45 -1.39
CA LEU A 73 -5.82 2.94 -0.21
C LEU A 73 -6.72 1.96 0.53
N LYS A 74 -6.35 0.68 0.58
CA LYS A 74 -7.01 -0.31 1.43
C LYS A 74 -6.36 -0.34 2.80
N ILE A 75 -7.20 -0.43 3.83
CA ILE A 75 -6.77 -0.50 5.22
C ILE A 75 -7.16 -1.88 5.73
N GLU A 76 -6.15 -2.65 6.13
CA GLU A 76 -6.32 -4.02 6.63
C GLU A 76 -5.90 -4.12 8.11
N GLY A 77 -5.22 -3.10 8.63
CA GLY A 77 -4.81 -3.02 10.03
C GLY A 77 -5.85 -2.33 10.90
N THR A 78 -5.71 -2.50 12.21
CA THR A 78 -6.55 -1.84 13.22
C THR A 78 -6.06 -0.44 13.60
N LEU A 79 -4.78 -0.15 13.37
CA LEU A 79 -4.16 1.13 13.68
C LEU A 79 -4.20 2.03 12.44
N PHE A 80 -5.26 2.83 12.31
CA PHE A 80 -5.40 3.84 11.27
C PHE A 80 -6.12 5.08 11.84
N PRO A 81 -5.39 5.99 12.51
CA PRO A 81 -6.00 7.10 13.25
C PRO A 81 -6.67 8.15 12.36
N ARG A 82 -6.22 8.32 11.11
CA ARG A 82 -6.79 9.34 10.21
C ARG A 82 -8.28 9.13 9.95
N GLN A 83 -8.72 7.88 9.80
CA GLN A 83 -10.12 7.52 9.63
C GLN A 83 -10.39 6.17 10.31
N PRO A 84 -10.64 6.15 11.63
CA PRO A 84 -10.81 4.91 12.37
C PRO A 84 -11.99 4.10 11.82
N GLY A 85 -11.76 2.82 11.54
CA GLY A 85 -12.78 1.91 10.99
C GLY A 85 -12.94 1.92 9.47
N ALA A 86 -12.27 2.84 8.75
CA ALA A 86 -12.26 2.82 7.30
C ALA A 86 -11.60 1.54 6.77
N LYS A 87 -12.26 0.89 5.81
CA LYS A 87 -11.71 -0.29 5.10
C LYS A 87 -10.98 0.12 3.81
N GLN A 88 -11.37 1.26 3.25
CA GLN A 88 -10.85 1.79 2.01
C GLN A 88 -11.03 3.31 1.98
N ILE A 89 -10.04 4.00 1.44
CA ILE A 89 -10.06 5.45 1.24
C ILE A 89 -9.64 5.76 -0.19
N GLU A 90 -10.37 6.68 -0.81
CA GLU A 90 -9.96 7.31 -2.05
C GLU A 90 -9.10 8.53 -1.73
N MET A 91 -7.92 8.58 -2.32
CA MET A 91 -6.92 9.63 -2.12
C MET A 91 -6.66 10.35 -3.44
N PRO A 92 -6.41 11.67 -3.42
CA PRO A 92 -5.94 12.36 -4.61
C PRO A 92 -4.53 11.86 -5.00
N ARG A 93 -4.19 11.96 -6.28
CA ARG A 93 -2.85 11.63 -6.77
C ARG A 93 -1.80 12.57 -6.19
N TRP A 94 -0.67 12.01 -5.77
CA TRP A 94 0.50 12.73 -5.32
C TRP A 94 1.49 12.91 -6.46
N LYS A 95 2.28 13.99 -6.42
CA LYS A 95 3.27 14.31 -7.47
C LYS A 95 4.30 13.19 -7.74
N HIS A 96 4.51 12.27 -6.81
CA HIS A 96 5.48 11.17 -6.91
C HIS A 96 4.89 9.86 -7.50
N ASP A 97 3.61 9.85 -7.84
CA ASP A 97 2.88 8.65 -8.26
C ASP A 97 3.23 8.15 -9.66
N ASN A 98 3.90 8.97 -10.49
CA ASN A 98 4.34 8.55 -11.82
C ASN A 98 5.58 7.64 -11.78
N ASN A 99 6.21 7.45 -10.63
CA ASN A 99 7.37 6.57 -10.50
C ASN A 99 6.95 5.10 -10.49
N ARG A 100 7.54 4.30 -11.39
CA ARG A 100 7.26 2.86 -11.49
C ARG A 100 7.50 2.11 -10.17
N TYR A 101 8.43 2.59 -9.34
CA TYR A 101 8.74 2.02 -8.03
C TYR A 101 8.69 3.09 -6.94
N PRO A 102 7.98 2.84 -5.83
CA PRO A 102 7.95 3.77 -4.71
C PRO A 102 9.31 3.86 -4.01
N THR A 103 9.65 5.05 -3.51
CA THR A 103 10.87 5.33 -2.75
C THR A 103 10.61 5.21 -1.24
N ALA A 104 11.67 5.04 -0.44
CA ALA A 104 11.52 5.02 1.02
C ALA A 104 10.96 6.34 1.57
N ASP A 105 11.24 7.48 0.93
CA ASP A 105 10.68 8.79 1.27
C ASP A 105 9.16 8.81 1.06
N PHE A 106 8.69 8.35 -0.11
CA PHE A 106 7.26 8.20 -0.38
C PHE A 106 6.58 7.30 0.66
N VAL A 107 7.18 6.16 0.99
CA VAL A 107 6.65 5.27 2.03
C VAL A 107 6.53 5.98 3.38
N ARG A 108 7.52 6.79 3.78
CA ARG A 108 7.45 7.57 5.03
C ARG A 108 6.32 8.59 4.99
N ARG A 109 6.15 9.32 3.89
CA ARG A 109 5.06 10.30 3.72
C ARG A 109 3.69 9.63 3.76
N LEU A 110 3.56 8.45 3.15
CA LEU A 110 2.31 7.69 3.19
C LEU A 110 2.01 7.20 4.62
N ILE A 111 3.00 6.68 5.34
CA ILE A 111 2.84 6.32 6.76
C ILE A 111 2.44 7.55 7.58
N ASP A 112 3.11 8.68 7.38
CA ASP A 112 2.82 9.94 8.08
C ASP A 112 1.38 10.39 7.84
N TRP A 113 0.94 10.39 6.59
CA TRP A 113 -0.43 10.72 6.22
C TRP A 113 -1.45 9.78 6.91
N CYS A 114 -1.21 8.47 6.91
CA CYS A 114 -2.09 7.51 7.57
C CYS A 114 -2.14 7.67 9.10
N MET A 115 -1.07 8.20 9.70
CA MET A 115 -0.90 8.35 11.15
C MET A 115 -1.26 9.74 11.67
N THR A 116 -1.52 10.71 10.79
CA THR A 116 -1.95 12.06 11.15
C THR A 116 -3.47 12.16 11.10
N GLU A 117 -4.06 12.74 12.14
CA GLU A 117 -5.49 13.10 12.12
C GLU A 117 -5.74 14.13 11.00
N PRO A 118 -6.89 14.09 10.33
CA PRO A 118 -7.23 15.14 9.37
C PRO A 118 -7.29 16.47 10.13
N GLU A 119 -6.61 17.50 9.62
CA GLU A 119 -6.77 18.87 10.13
C GLU A 119 -8.24 19.25 9.95
N THR A 120 -8.94 19.49 11.06
CA THR A 120 -10.36 19.85 11.13
C THR A 120 -10.60 21.27 10.63
#